data_AF-A0A2N8DM76-F1
#
_entry.id   AF-A0A2N8DM76-F1
#
_cell.length_a   1.000
_cell.length_b   1.000
_cell.length_c   1.000
_cell.angle_alpha   90.00
_cell.angle_beta   90.00
_cell.angle_gamma   90.00
#
_symmetry.space_group_name_H-M   'P 1'
#
loop_
_entity.id
_entity.type
_entity.pdbx_description
1 polymer ?
#
loop_
_entity_poly.entity_id
_entity_poly.type
_entity_poly.pdbx_seq_one_letter_code
_entity_poly.pdbx_strand_id
1 'polypeptide(L)'
;MIDSLEVKEFDRLEGALIEANVSFGEMTRQYARYLLSLIDGGVLATISDSKLKTLIPYIEEGILRERIENDGDLRKKLAIELWEIEAQHRKSDENFANLIRCVIFCFGTEDRWIEEGTGDTTPIYLYFLGLKKILPDIRQGFIKVFKDFIADRRKID
;
A
#
# COMPACT_ATOMS: atom_id res chain seq x y z
N MET A 1 -19.51 3.05 -5.51
CA MET A 1 -20.17 4.08 -4.68
C MET A 1 -19.35 4.20 -3.41
N ILE A 2 -18.80 5.38 -3.13
CA ILE A 2 -18.04 5.61 -1.90
C ILE A 2 -19.04 5.67 -0.74
N ASP A 3 -18.84 4.86 0.29
CA ASP A 3 -19.70 4.84 1.47
C ASP A 3 -19.35 6.04 2.36
N SER A 4 -20.34 6.85 2.73
CA SER A 4 -20.14 8.00 3.62
C SER A 4 -19.56 7.63 4.99
N LEU A 5 -19.75 6.38 5.42
CA LEU A 5 -19.10 5.85 6.62
C LEU A 5 -17.60 5.63 6.38
N GLU A 6 -17.23 5.07 5.22
CA GLU A 6 -15.83 4.83 4.86
C GLU A 6 -15.05 6.13 4.86
N VAL A 7 -15.56 7.18 4.21
CA VAL A 7 -14.88 8.48 4.15
C VAL A 7 -14.57 8.97 5.57
N LYS A 8 -15.58 8.98 6.46
CA LYS A 8 -15.40 9.43 7.85
C LYS A 8 -14.41 8.58 8.65
N GLU A 9 -14.38 7.26 8.40
CA GLU A 9 -13.43 6.38 9.07
C GLU A 9 -12.00 6.61 8.59
N PHE A 10 -11.81 6.87 7.30
CA PHE A 10 -10.52 7.20 6.72
C PHE A 10 -10.06 8.60 7.10
N ASP A 11 -10.93 9.62 7.11
CA ASP A 11 -10.61 10.96 7.62
C ASP A 11 -10.07 10.88 9.07
N ARG A 12 -10.71 10.07 9.92
CA ARG A 12 -10.27 9.84 11.30
C ARG A 12 -8.95 9.10 11.37
N LEU A 13 -8.74 8.10 10.51
CA LEU A 13 -7.49 7.34 10.47
C LEU A 13 -6.33 8.22 10.04
N GLU A 14 -6.50 9.01 8.98
CA GLU A 14 -5.50 9.94 8.48
C GLU A 14 -5.18 11.03 9.50
N GLY A 15 -6.20 11.60 10.15
CA GLY A 15 -6.01 12.52 11.28
C GLY A 15 -5.17 11.90 12.40
N ALA A 16 -5.47 10.65 12.80
CA ALA A 16 -4.70 9.96 13.84
C ALA A 16 -3.24 9.66 13.44
N LEU A 17 -2.98 9.39 12.15
CA LEU A 17 -1.62 9.20 11.64
C LEU A 17 -0.82 10.50 11.68
N ILE A 18 -1.44 11.62 11.29
CA ILE A 18 -0.84 12.95 11.34
C ILE A 18 -0.56 13.37 12.79
N GLU A 19 -1.53 13.21 13.70
CA GLU A 19 -1.37 13.50 15.13
C GLU A 19 -0.25 12.67 15.78
N ALA A 20 -0.03 11.45 15.30
CA ALA A 20 1.04 10.58 15.75
C ALA A 20 2.39 10.83 15.04
N ASN A 21 2.50 11.91 14.25
CA ASN A 21 3.68 12.27 13.46
C ASN A 21 4.21 11.09 12.62
N VAL A 22 3.30 10.29 12.06
CA VAL A 22 3.69 9.20 11.16
C VAL A 22 4.10 9.81 9.84
N SER A 23 5.37 9.64 9.47
CA SER A 23 5.89 10.09 8.18
C SER A 23 5.29 9.31 7.01
N PHE A 24 5.27 9.91 5.82
CA PHE A 24 4.94 9.19 4.57
C PHE A 24 5.79 7.92 4.45
N GLY A 25 7.09 8.07 4.78
CA GLY A 25 8.05 7.04 5.17
C GLY A 25 7.45 5.75 5.72
N GLU A 26 6.88 5.93 6.91
CA GLU A 26 6.37 4.88 7.76
C GLU A 26 5.04 4.33 7.28
N MET A 27 4.16 5.19 6.74
CA MET A 27 2.87 4.77 6.19
C MET A 27 3.05 3.75 5.06
N THR A 28 3.92 4.04 4.09
CA THR A 28 4.15 3.15 2.96
C THR A 28 4.84 1.84 3.37
N ARG A 29 5.79 1.88 4.32
CA ARG A 29 6.40 0.65 4.86
C ARG A 29 5.37 -0.21 5.59
N GLN A 30 4.50 0.41 6.38
CA GLN A 30 3.44 -0.31 7.08
C GLN A 30 2.44 -0.91 6.09
N TYR A 31 2.13 -0.19 5.01
CA TYR A 31 1.34 -0.72 3.92
C TYR A 31 1.99 -1.92 3.23
N ALA A 32 3.30 -1.86 2.92
CA ALA A 32 4.03 -2.99 2.35
C ALA A 32 4.00 -4.23 3.26
N ARG A 33 4.22 -4.05 4.57
CA ARG A 33 4.06 -5.14 5.56
C ARG A 33 2.65 -5.71 5.58
N TYR A 34 1.64 -4.86 5.45
CA TYR A 34 0.26 -5.32 5.36
C TYR A 34 0.02 -6.17 4.12
N LEU A 35 0.50 -5.73 2.94
CA LEU A 35 0.41 -6.53 1.71
C LEU A 35 1.06 -7.90 1.87
N LEU A 36 2.24 -7.97 2.46
CA LEU A 36 2.93 -9.24 2.73
C LEU A 36 2.08 -10.15 3.65
N SER A 37 1.51 -9.59 4.73
CA SER A 37 0.65 -10.35 5.64
C SER A 37 -0.62 -10.91 4.97
N LEU A 38 -1.14 -10.23 3.94
CA LEU A 38 -2.28 -10.74 3.17
C LEU A 38 -1.89 -11.92 2.27
N ILE A 39 -0.67 -11.91 1.73
CA ILE A 39 -0.10 -13.02 0.97
C ILE A 39 0.11 -14.22 1.91
N ASP A 40 0.84 -14.01 3.00
CA ASP A 40 1.18 -15.08 3.95
C ASP A 40 -0.05 -15.68 4.64
N GLY A 41 -1.07 -14.86 4.90
CA GLY A 41 -2.34 -15.28 5.47
C GLY A 41 -3.30 -15.96 4.49
N GLY A 42 -2.93 -16.08 3.20
CA GLY A 42 -3.77 -16.70 2.17
C GLY A 42 -5.05 -15.92 1.86
N VAL A 43 -5.12 -14.63 2.21
CA VAL A 43 -6.32 -13.79 2.02
C VAL A 43 -6.56 -13.51 0.54
N LEU A 44 -5.51 -13.52 -0.28
CA LEU A 44 -5.53 -13.25 -1.72
C LEU A 44 -5.80 -14.51 -2.56
N ALA A 45 -6.69 -15.40 -2.10
CA ALA A 45 -6.96 -16.71 -2.70
C ALA A 45 -7.44 -16.68 -4.17
N THR A 46 -7.88 -15.52 -4.67
CA THR A 46 -8.28 -15.33 -6.06
C THR A 46 -7.10 -15.19 -7.03
N ILE A 47 -5.87 -15.07 -6.52
CA ILE A 47 -4.63 -14.94 -7.28
C ILE A 47 -3.79 -16.21 -7.01
N SER A 48 -3.17 -16.77 -8.05
CA SER A 48 -2.37 -17.98 -7.88
C SER A 48 -1.11 -17.77 -7.05
N ASP A 49 -0.74 -18.75 -6.23
CA ASP A 49 0.48 -18.70 -5.40
C ASP A 49 1.75 -18.38 -6.18
N SER A 50 1.87 -18.88 -7.41
CA SER A 50 3.00 -18.58 -8.29
C SER A 50 3.13 -17.09 -8.56
N LYS A 51 2.00 -16.41 -8.81
CA LYS A 51 1.94 -14.97 -9.05
C LYS A 51 2.21 -14.19 -7.77
N LEU A 52 1.60 -14.59 -6.65
CA LEU A 52 1.87 -13.98 -5.35
C LEU A 52 3.37 -14.03 -5.00
N LYS A 53 4.02 -15.18 -5.22
CA LYS A 53 5.47 -15.35 -5.01
C LYS A 53 6.34 -14.44 -5.87
N THR A 54 5.90 -14.06 -7.08
CA THR A 54 6.64 -13.10 -7.90
C THR A 54 6.65 -11.68 -7.33
N LEU A 55 5.66 -11.33 -6.50
CA LEU A 55 5.55 -9.99 -5.91
C LEU A 55 6.29 -9.85 -4.57
N ILE A 56 6.55 -10.95 -3.85
CA ILE A 56 7.19 -10.93 -2.53
C ILE A 56 8.51 -10.14 -2.55
N PRO A 57 9.46 -10.36 -3.47
CA PRO A 57 10.72 -9.61 -3.47
C PRO A 57 10.54 -8.09 -3.61
N TYR A 58 9.54 -7.66 -4.39
CA TYR A 58 9.22 -6.24 -4.55
C TYR A 58 8.64 -5.65 -3.26
N ILE A 59 7.76 -6.40 -2.59
CA ILE A 59 7.16 -5.97 -1.32
C ILE A 59 8.24 -5.89 -0.23
N GLU A 60 9.13 -6.88 -0.16
CA GLU A 60 10.27 -6.89 0.77
C GLU A 60 11.19 -5.68 0.56
N GLU A 61 11.48 -5.33 -0.69
CA GLU A 61 12.26 -4.12 -1.00
C GLU A 61 11.51 -2.87 -0.52
N GLY A 62 10.19 -2.79 -0.73
CA GLY A 62 9.33 -1.71 -0.23
C GLY A 62 9.35 -1.55 1.30
N ILE A 63 9.60 -2.64 2.03
CA ILE A 63 9.80 -2.61 3.49
C ILE A 63 11.18 -2.04 3.85
N LEU A 64 12.23 -2.38 3.08
CA LEU A 64 13.62 -1.94 3.24
C LEU A 64 13.87 -0.54 2.65
N ARG A 65 12.99 0.40 2.99
CA ARG A 65 12.82 1.72 2.36
C ARG A 65 14.05 2.65 2.37
N GLU A 66 15.00 2.48 3.30
CA GLU A 66 16.21 3.29 3.34
C GLU A 66 17.00 3.22 2.03
N ARG A 67 16.95 2.09 1.33
CA ARG A 67 17.58 1.95 0.01
C ARG A 67 16.78 2.64 -1.10
N ILE A 68 15.46 2.59 -1.04
CA ILE A 68 14.54 3.19 -2.03
C ILE A 68 14.55 4.73 -1.98
N GLU A 69 14.67 5.32 -0.80
CA GLU A 69 14.73 6.78 -0.64
C GLU A 69 16.06 7.35 -1.12
N ASN A 70 17.15 6.61 -0.92
CA ASN A 70 18.50 7.03 -1.28
C ASN A 70 18.90 6.65 -2.72
N ASP A 71 18.18 5.71 -3.37
CA ASP A 71 18.44 5.24 -4.73
C ASP A 71 17.21 5.42 -5.63
N GLY A 72 17.04 6.64 -6.13
CA GLY A 72 15.94 7.00 -7.03
C GLY A 72 15.94 6.22 -8.34
N ASP A 73 17.10 5.77 -8.81
CA ASP A 73 17.24 4.98 -10.04
C ASP A 73 16.74 3.55 -9.82
N LEU A 74 17.11 2.92 -8.70
CA LEU A 74 16.56 1.61 -8.31
C LEU A 74 15.04 1.67 -8.17
N ARG A 75 14.52 2.69 -7.48
CA ARG A 75 13.07 2.89 -7.32
C ARG A 75 12.36 2.99 -8.67
N LYS A 76 12.89 3.81 -9.58
CA LYS A 76 12.33 4.00 -10.91
C LYS A 76 12.37 2.70 -11.71
N LYS A 77 13.48 1.95 -11.63
CA LYS A 77 13.63 0.65 -12.29
C LYS A 77 12.57 -0.35 -11.81
N LEU A 78 12.40 -0.53 -10.50
CA LEU A 78 11.43 -1.47 -9.93
C LEU A 78 9.98 -1.07 -10.30
N ALA A 79 9.66 0.22 -10.28
CA ALA A 79 8.36 0.71 -10.71
C ALA A 79 8.10 0.42 -12.20
N ILE A 80 9.09 0.60 -13.08
CA ILE A 80 8.97 0.28 -14.51
C ILE A 80 8.74 -1.22 -14.71
N GLU A 81 9.54 -2.08 -14.08
CA GLU A 81 9.37 -3.54 -14.16
C GLU A 81 7.95 -3.98 -13.74
N LEU A 82 7.45 -3.44 -12.62
CA LEU A 82 6.09 -3.74 -12.16
C LEU A 82 5.03 -3.22 -13.12
N TRP A 83 5.20 -2.04 -13.72
CA TRP A 83 4.26 -1.55 -14.74
C TRP A 83 4.23 -2.42 -16.00
N GLU A 84 5.37 -2.98 -16.40
CA GLU A 84 5.44 -3.92 -17.52
C GLU A 84 4.69 -5.22 -17.21
N ILE A 85 4.88 -5.78 -16.00
CA ILE A 85 4.14 -6.97 -15.55
C ILE A 85 2.64 -6.67 -15.47
N GLU A 86 2.25 -5.52 -14.91
CA GLU A 86 0.85 -5.10 -14.84
C GLU A 86 0.21 -5.02 -16.23
N ALA A 87 0.90 -4.42 -17.20
CA ALA A 87 0.39 -4.26 -18.56
C ALA A 87 0.12 -5.61 -19.25
N GLN A 88 0.95 -6.63 -18.99
CA GLN A 88 0.78 -7.98 -19.51
C GLN A 88 -0.48 -8.69 -18.96
N HIS A 89 -0.88 -8.34 -17.73
CA HIS A 89 -1.96 -9.02 -17.02
C HIS A 89 -3.27 -8.23 -16.96
N ARG A 90 -3.25 -6.93 -17.24
CA ARG A 90 -4.41 -6.02 -17.10
C ARG A 90 -5.73 -6.54 -17.66
N LYS A 91 -5.70 -7.23 -18.80
CA LYS A 91 -6.90 -7.74 -19.51
C LYS A 91 -7.24 -9.18 -19.17
N SER A 92 -6.28 -9.96 -18.71
CA SER A 92 -6.41 -11.42 -18.53
C SER A 92 -6.56 -11.82 -17.06
N ASP A 93 -6.08 -10.99 -16.14
CA ASP A 93 -6.16 -11.19 -14.70
C ASP A 93 -6.18 -9.83 -13.98
N GLU A 94 -7.39 -9.30 -13.84
CA GLU A 94 -7.61 -7.96 -13.26
C GLU A 94 -7.21 -7.90 -11.77
N ASN A 95 -7.45 -8.98 -11.01
CA ASN A 95 -7.08 -9.02 -9.59
C ASN A 95 -5.57 -8.96 -9.40
N PHE A 96 -4.82 -9.74 -10.19
CA PHE A 96 -3.37 -9.68 -10.15
C PHE A 96 -2.83 -8.32 -10.61
N ALA A 97 -3.38 -7.75 -11.68
CA ALA A 97 -3.01 -6.41 -12.13
C ALA A 97 -3.29 -5.33 -11.06
N ASN A 98 -4.42 -5.41 -10.37
CA ASN A 98 -4.72 -4.53 -9.25
C ASN A 98 -3.75 -4.73 -8.07
N LEU A 99 -3.35 -5.96 -7.77
CA LEU A 99 -2.36 -6.23 -6.73
C LEU A 99 -1.00 -5.64 -7.10
N ILE A 100 -0.57 -5.75 -8.36
CA ILE A 100 0.67 -5.13 -8.82
C ILE A 100 0.63 -3.61 -8.62
N ARG A 101 -0.49 -2.94 -8.95
CA ARG A 101 -0.65 -1.50 -8.68
C ARG A 101 -0.54 -1.17 -7.20
N CYS A 102 -1.07 -2.02 -6.32
CA CYS A 102 -0.90 -1.88 -4.87
C CYS A 102 0.59 -1.98 -4.47
N VAL A 103 1.34 -2.92 -5.04
CA VAL A 103 2.78 -3.04 -4.80
C VAL A 103 3.55 -1.82 -5.33
N ILE A 104 3.15 -1.26 -6.47
CA ILE A 104 3.77 -0.03 -7.01
C ILE A 104 3.65 1.14 -6.03
N PHE A 105 2.53 1.26 -5.31
CA PHE A 105 2.35 2.29 -4.29
C PHE A 105 3.40 2.22 -3.16
N CYS A 106 4.01 1.05 -2.93
CA CYS A 106 5.08 0.90 -1.95
C CYS A 106 6.36 1.68 -2.32
N PHE A 107 6.48 2.10 -3.58
CA PHE A 107 7.61 2.87 -4.10
C PHE A 107 7.28 4.35 -4.32
N GLY A 108 6.13 4.82 -3.82
CA GLY A 108 5.80 6.25 -3.81
C GLY A 108 6.72 7.05 -2.89
N THR A 109 6.99 8.30 -3.25
CA THR A 109 7.65 9.27 -2.37
C THR A 109 6.72 10.42 -2.04
N GLU A 110 6.98 11.06 -0.91
CA GLU A 110 6.24 12.25 -0.48
C GLU A 110 6.33 13.37 -1.51
N ASP A 111 7.52 13.66 -2.06
CA ASP A 111 7.67 14.66 -3.12
C ASP A 111 6.77 14.38 -4.34
N ARG A 112 6.70 13.12 -4.77
CA ARG A 112 5.84 12.75 -5.90
C ARG A 112 4.37 12.85 -5.56
N TRP A 113 4.00 12.45 -4.34
CA TRP A 113 2.63 12.58 -3.85
C TRP A 113 2.18 14.05 -3.85
N ILE A 114 3.05 14.94 -3.38
CA ILE A 114 2.81 16.39 -3.36
C ILE A 114 2.75 16.94 -4.78
N GLU A 115 3.68 16.57 -5.66
CA GLU A 115 3.71 16.99 -7.07
C GLU A 115 2.47 16.57 -7.86
N GLU A 116 1.98 15.35 -7.63
CA GLU A 116 0.79 14.80 -8.30
C GLU A 116 -0.51 15.48 -7.85
N GLY A 117 -0.48 16.23 -6.74
CA GLY A 117 -1.57 17.12 -6.34
C GLY A 117 -2.89 16.39 -6.13
N THR A 118 -2.85 15.17 -5.59
CA THR A 118 -4.02 14.29 -5.44
C THR A 118 -5.12 14.86 -4.53
N GLY A 119 -4.79 15.89 -3.73
CA GLY A 119 -5.72 16.61 -2.86
C GLY A 119 -5.85 16.03 -1.45
N ASP A 120 -5.38 14.79 -1.26
CA ASP A 120 -5.41 14.10 0.03
C ASP A 120 -4.11 14.33 0.82
N THR A 121 -4.24 14.48 2.15
CA THR A 121 -3.09 14.78 3.02
C THR A 121 -2.15 13.58 3.16
N THR A 122 -2.67 12.36 2.98
CA THR A 122 -1.90 11.12 3.09
C THR A 122 -2.27 10.15 1.97
N PRO A 123 -1.44 9.14 1.66
CA PRO A 123 -1.74 8.18 0.59
C PRO A 123 -2.67 7.04 1.06
N ILE A 124 -3.12 7.06 2.30
CA ILE A 124 -3.79 5.94 2.97
C ILE A 124 -5.11 5.59 2.31
N TYR A 125 -5.91 6.61 1.96
CA TYR A 125 -7.17 6.35 1.29
C TYR A 125 -6.97 5.74 -0.11
N LEU A 126 -5.97 6.20 -0.87
CA LEU A 126 -5.59 5.60 -2.15
C LEU A 126 -5.18 4.12 -2.00
N TYR A 127 -4.34 3.81 -1.00
CA TYR A 127 -3.89 2.45 -0.72
C TYR A 127 -5.08 1.51 -0.44
N PHE A 128 -6.06 1.99 0.32
CA PHE A 128 -7.31 1.26 0.57
C PHE A 128 -8.12 1.07 -0.71
N LEU A 129 -8.34 2.12 -1.50
CA LEU A 129 -9.11 2.04 -2.74
C LEU A 129 -8.49 1.06 -3.74
N GLY A 130 -7.16 0.99 -3.81
CA GLY A 130 -6.44 -0.02 -4.60
C GLY A 130 -6.77 -1.44 -4.15
N LEU A 131 -6.61 -1.71 -2.85
CA LEU A 131 -6.88 -3.04 -2.28
C LEU A 131 -8.35 -3.45 -2.34
N LYS A 132 -9.27 -2.51 -2.16
CA LYS A 132 -10.72 -2.77 -2.17
C LYS A 132 -11.20 -3.37 -3.50
N LYS A 133 -10.50 -3.08 -4.61
CA LYS A 133 -10.79 -3.69 -5.92
C LYS A 133 -10.54 -5.21 -5.94
N ILE A 134 -9.68 -5.71 -5.05
CA ILE A 134 -9.31 -7.12 -4.95
C ILE A 134 -10.05 -7.78 -3.78
N LEU A 135 -10.17 -7.07 -2.67
CA LEU A 135 -10.76 -7.52 -1.41
C LEU A 135 -11.84 -6.51 -0.97
N PRO A 136 -13.09 -6.63 -1.42
CA PRO A 136 -14.14 -5.64 -1.15
C PRO A 136 -14.41 -5.39 0.35
N ASP A 137 -14.22 -6.41 1.18
CA ASP A 137 -14.48 -6.38 2.62
C ASP A 137 -13.25 -6.02 3.48
N ILE A 138 -12.15 -5.57 2.86
CA ILE A 138 -10.86 -5.35 3.53
C ILE A 138 -10.86 -4.19 4.54
N ARG A 139 -11.89 -3.34 4.52
CA ARG A 139 -11.99 -2.07 5.28
C ARG A 139 -11.57 -2.20 6.73
N GLN A 140 -12.20 -3.10 7.49
CA GLN A 140 -11.95 -3.21 8.93
C GLN A 140 -10.54 -3.71 9.22
N GLY A 141 -10.06 -4.70 8.46
CA GLY A 141 -8.69 -5.21 8.58
C GLY A 141 -7.66 -4.13 8.29
N PHE A 142 -7.86 -3.37 7.22
CA PHE A 142 -6.98 -2.27 6.83
C PHE A 142 -6.88 -1.21 7.92
N ILE A 143 -8.02 -0.68 8.39
CA ILE A 143 -8.06 0.34 9.44
C ILE A 143 -7.39 -0.18 10.72
N LYS A 144 -7.67 -1.43 11.10
CA LYS A 144 -7.12 -2.04 12.32
C LYS A 144 -5.60 -2.07 12.29
N VAL A 145 -4.99 -2.47 11.17
CA VAL A 145 -3.52 -2.58 11.07
C VAL A 145 -2.82 -1.24 11.28
N PHE A 146 -3.37 -0.14 10.77
CA PHE A 146 -2.78 1.18 11.01
C PHE A 146 -3.06 1.71 12.43
N LYS A 147 -4.23 1.39 13.01
CA LYS A 147 -4.51 1.73 14.42
C LYS A 147 -3.58 1.00 15.38
N ASP A 148 -3.34 -0.28 15.17
CA ASP A 148 -2.43 -1.08 15.98
C ASP A 148 -0.99 -0.53 15.84
N PHE A 149 -0.58 -0.20 14.61
CA PHE A 149 0.71 0.45 14.36
C PHE A 149 0.89 1.76 15.13
N ILE A 150 -0.12 2.65 15.14
CA ILE A 150 -0.08 3.89 15.93
C ILE A 150 0.00 3.57 17.43
N ALA A 151 -0.78 2.60 17.91
CA ALA A 151 -0.79 2.23 19.33
C ALA A 151 0.55 1.67 19.80
N ASP A 152 1.24 0.89 18.97
CA ASP A 152 2.55 0.33 19.31
C ASP A 152 3.65 1.38 19.35
N ARG A 153 3.58 2.43 18.52
CA ARG A 153 4.50 3.58 18.61
C ARG A 153 4.39 4.30 19.96
N ARG A 154 3.16 4.55 20.42
CA ARG A 154 2.87 5.25 21.67
C ARG A 154 3.31 4.49 22.94
N LYS A 155 3.69 3.21 22.83
CA LYS A 155 4.23 2.42 23.96
C LYS A 155 5.74 2.55 24.10
N ILE A 156 6.42 3.08 23.07
CA ILE A 156 7.87 3.19 22.99
C ILE A 156 8.33 4.60 23.42
N ASP A 157 7.43 5.58 23.37
CA ASP A 157 7.58 6.95 23.89
C ASP A 157 7.18 7.05 25.38
#